data_AF-A0A7X2PQM2-F1
#
_entry.id   AF-A0A7X2PQM2-F1
#
_cell.length_a   1.000
_cell.length_b   1.000
_cell.length_c   1.000
_cell.angle_alpha   90.00
_cell.angle_beta   90.00
_cell.angle_gamma   90.00
#
_symmetry.space_group_name_H-M   'P 1'
#
loop_
_entity.id
_entity.type
_entity.pdbx_description
1 polymer ?
#
loop_
_entity_poly.entity_id
_entity_poly.type
_entity_poly.pdbx_seq_one_letter_code
_entity_poly.pdbx_strand_id
1 'polypeptide(L)' 'MVPYAVKGDSFLGGKPRLWTSRTLSHYADQVFDIAPDGKSAIAIVDADPGRPEPHPRVVLNFGDEVRRRLAVH' A
#
# COMPACT_ATOMS: atom_id res chain seq x y z
N MET A 1 -1.46 -5.55 10.20
CA MET A 1 -0.05 -5.88 9.96
C MET A 1 -0.04 -7.22 9.22
N VAL A 2 0.61 -7.31 8.06
CA VAL A 2 0.77 -8.61 7.37
C VAL A 2 1.93 -9.34 8.06
N PRO A 3 1.76 -10.60 8.49
CA PRO A 3 2.85 -11.34 9.10
C PRO A 3 3.97 -11.53 8.08
N TYR A 4 5.22 -11.42 8.51
CA TYR A 4 6.38 -11.77 7.70
C TYR A 4 7.39 -12.50 8.56
N ALA A 5 8.24 -13.31 7.93
CA ALA A 5 9.33 -14.01 8.59
C ALA A 5 10.64 -13.80 7.82
N VAL A 6 11.76 -13.89 8.52
CA VAL A 6 13.09 -13.90 7.93
C VAL A 6 13.70 -15.27 8.22
N LYS A 7 14.21 -15.96 7.19
CA LYS A 7 14.86 -17.27 7.31
C LYS A 7 16.21 -17.23 6.62
N GLY A 8 17.28 -17.13 7.41
CA GLY A 8 18.62 -16.85 6.89
C GLY A 8 18.61 -15.52 6.12
N ASP A 9 19.06 -15.55 4.87
CA ASP A 9 19.10 -14.37 3.99
C ASP A 9 17.82 -14.19 3.15
N SER A 10 16.75 -14.94 3.45
CA SER A 10 15.49 -14.91 2.71
C SER A 10 14.36 -14.24 3.48
N PHE A 11 13.65 -13.33 2.79
CA PHE A 11 12.41 -12.72 3.27
C PHE A 11 11.20 -13.55 2.84
N LEU A 12 10.35 -13.93 3.80
CA LEU A 12 9.12 -14.66 3.57
C LEU A 12 7.92 -13.76 3.88
N GLY A 13 7.35 -13.17 2.84
CA GLY A 13 6.11 -12.39 2.96
C GLY A 13 4.93 -13.30 3.31
N GLY A 14 4.13 -12.91 4.30
CA GLY A 14 2.88 -13.60 4.60
C GLY A 14 1.78 -13.28 3.60
N LYS A 15 0.59 -13.84 3.84
CA LYS A 15 -0.57 -13.67 2.97
C LYS A 15 -0.94 -12.18 2.84
N PRO A 16 -0.97 -11.60 1.62
CA PRO A 16 -1.43 -10.23 1.43
C PRO A 16 -2.82 -10.03 2.04
N ARG A 17 -2.96 -8.94 2.82
CA ARG A 17 -4.26 -8.50 3.34
C ARG A 17 -4.94 -7.63 2.29
N LEU A 18 -6.23 -7.86 2.03
CA LEU A 18 -7.07 -6.93 1.27
C LEU A 18 -7.24 -5.62 2.06
N TRP A 19 -6.90 -4.49 1.44
CA TRP A 19 -6.97 -3.18 2.11
C TRP A 19 -8.36 -2.55 2.06
N THR A 20 -9.14 -2.82 1.01
CA THR A 20 -10.52 -2.36 0.87
C THR A 20 -11.32 -3.37 0.04
N SER A 21 -12.60 -3.51 0.35
CA SER A 21 -13.56 -4.21 -0.52
C SER A 21 -14.18 -3.31 -1.58
N ARG A 22 -13.92 -1.99 -1.54
CA ARG A 22 -14.40 -1.03 -2.53
C ARG A 22 -13.65 -1.22 -3.85
N THR A 23 -14.39 -1.32 -4.94
CA THR A 23 -13.82 -1.31 -6.28
C THR A 23 -13.25 0.07 -6.58
N LEU A 24 -11.95 0.14 -6.87
CA LEU A 24 -11.29 1.34 -7.37
C LEU A 24 -11.31 1.28 -8.90
N SER A 25 -12.10 2.14 -9.54
CA SER A 25 -12.28 2.14 -10.99
C SER A 25 -12.23 3.56 -11.54
N HIS A 26 -11.46 3.78 -12.60
CA HIS A 26 -11.41 5.08 -13.27
C HIS A 26 -12.79 5.52 -13.80
N TYR A 27 -13.65 4.55 -14.10
CA TYR A 27 -14.98 4.77 -14.69
C TYR A 27 -16.10 4.87 -13.65
N ALA A 28 -15.80 4.60 -12.37
CA ALA A 28 -16.79 4.61 -11.29
C ALA A 28 -16.14 5.22 -10.05
N ASP A 29 -16.36 6.53 -9.90
CA ASP A 29 -15.80 7.44 -8.90
C ASP A 29 -14.27 7.60 -8.93
N GLN A 30 -13.81 8.83 -9.13
CA GLN A 30 -12.38 9.19 -9.14
C GLN A 30 -11.82 9.28 -7.71
N VAL A 31 -11.88 8.17 -6.97
CA VAL A 31 -11.45 8.05 -5.56
C VAL A 31 -9.99 7.63 -5.41
N PHE A 32 -9.24 7.58 -6.51
CA PHE A 32 -7.82 7.26 -6.49
C PHE A 32 -7.09 8.01 -7.61
N ASP A 33 -5.78 8.18 -7.41
CA ASP A 33 -4.87 8.72 -8.40
C ASP A 33 -3.61 7.84 -8.48
N ILE A 34 -3.00 7.79 -9.65
CA ILE A 34 -1.79 7.01 -9.93
C ILE A 34 -0.66 7.99 -10.25
N ALA A 35 0.50 7.78 -9.62
CA ALA A 35 1.69 8.56 -9.93
C ALA A 35 2.08 8.41 -11.41
N PRO A 36 2.71 9.42 -12.04
CA PRO A 36 3.07 9.38 -13.46
C PRO A 36 3.94 8.18 -13.88
N ASP A 37 4.69 7.60 -12.93
CA ASP A 37 5.53 6.42 -13.17
C ASP A 37 4.78 5.08 -13.09
N GLY A 38 3.51 5.10 -12.70
CA GLY A 38 2.67 3.92 -12.52
C GLY A 38 3.04 3.05 -11.32
N LYS A 39 4.00 3.46 -10.47
CA LYS A 39 4.53 2.63 -9.38
C LYS A 39 3.80 2.84 -8.06
N SER A 40 3.15 3.98 -7.90
CA SER A 40 2.45 4.35 -6.67
C SER A 40 1.03 4.83 -6.96
N ALA A 41 0.12 4.57 -6.04
CA ALA A 41 -1.25 5.07 -6.10
C ALA A 41 -1.70 5.55 -4.72
N ILE A 42 -2.57 6.55 -4.71
CA ILE A 42 -3.30 7.01 -3.52
C ILE A 42 -4.76 6.70 -3.74
N ALA A 43 -5.43 6.13 -2.75
CA ALA A 43 -6.86 5.84 -2.81
C ALA A 43 -7.57 6.26 -1.51
N ILE A 44 -8.76 6.81 -1.64
CA ILE A 44 -9.67 7.09 -0.53
C ILE A 44 -10.60 5.89 -0.39
N VAL A 45 -10.56 5.25 0.77
CA VAL A 45 -11.35 4.05 1.06
C VAL A 45 -12.10 4.21 2.37
N ASP A 46 -13.17 3.46 2.54
CA ASP A 46 -13.93 3.45 3.78
C ASP A 46 -13.08 2.87 4.92
N ALA A 47 -13.25 3.43 6.12
CA ALA A 47 -12.62 2.87 7.32
C ALA A 47 -13.24 1.50 7.66
N ASP A 48 -12.45 0.63 8.31
CA ASP A 48 -12.95 -0.66 8.80
C ASP A 48 -14.16 -0.41 9.75
N PRO A 49 -15.31 -1.07 9.52
CA PRO A 49 -16.50 -0.86 10.34
C PRO A 49 -16.23 -1.23 11.80
N GLY A 50 -16.60 -0.33 12.72
CA GLY A 50 -16.37 -0.49 14.16
C GLY A 50 -15.00 -0.01 14.66
N ARG A 51 -14.14 0.54 13.78
CA ARG A 51 -12.88 1.17 14.19
C ARG A 51 -12.76 2.56 13.59
N PRO A 52 -13.21 3.61 14.28
CA PRO A 52 -12.88 4.97 13.87
C PRO A 52 -11.37 5.09 13.83
N GLU A 53 -10.81 5.39 12.66
CA GLU A 53 -9.39 5.65 12.46
C GLU A 53 -9.22 7.17 12.37
N PRO A 54 -8.97 7.87 13.50
CA PRO A 54 -8.89 9.33 13.52
C PRO A 54 -7.63 9.88 12.83
N HIS A 55 -6.71 9.00 12.40
CA HIS A 55 -5.45 9.37 11.77
C HIS A 55 -5.33 8.71 10.40
N PRO A 56 -4.79 9.41 9.39
CA PRO A 56 -4.50 8.80 8.10
C PRO A 56 -3.46 7.69 8.26
N ARG A 57 -3.69 6.56 7.60
CA ARG A 57 -2.77 5.42 7.57
C ARG A 57 -1.91 5.52 6.33
N VAL A 58 -0.60 5.70 6.52
CA VAL A 58 0.39 5.67 5.43
C VAL A 58 1.05 4.30 5.39
N VAL A 59 1.09 3.69 4.20
CA VAL A 59 1.82 2.45 3.96
C VAL A 59 2.96 2.76 2.99
N LEU A 60 4.20 2.60 3.47
CA LEU A 60 5.40 2.81 2.66
C LEU A 60 6.01 1.45 2.32
N ASN A 61 6.21 1.19 1.04
CA ASN A 61 7.04 0.08 0.61
C ASN A 61 8.51 0.44 0.82
N PHE A 62 9.12 -0.11 1.88
CA PHE A 62 10.51 0.16 2.23
C PHE A 62 11.49 -0.26 1.12
N GLY A 63 11.26 -1.39 0.45
CA GLY A 63 12.14 -1.87 -0.61
C GLY A 63 12.15 -0.94 -1.82
N ASP A 64 10.98 -0.45 -2.21
CA ASP A 64 10.86 0.53 -3.31
C ASP A 64 11.45 1.88 -2.92
N GLU A 65 11.28 2.32 -1.67
CA GLU A 65 11.91 3.57 -1.19
C GLU A 65 13.44 3.48 -1.14
N VAL A 66 14.00 2.34 -0.73
CA VAL A 66 15.46 2.10 -0.81
C VAL A 66 15.93 2.14 -2.27
N ARG A 67 15.25 1.44 -3.18
CA ARG A 67 15.58 1.47 -4.61
C ARG A 67 15.50 2.88 -5.19
N ARG A 68 14.47 3.66 -4.82
CA ARG A 68 14.31 5.05 -5.24
C ARG A 68 15.48 5.92 -4.79
N ARG A 69 15.94 5.78 -3.54
CA ARG A 69 17.08 6.55 -3.01
C ARG A 69 18.41 6.15 -3.65
N LEU A 70 18.59 4.87 -3.92
CA LEU A 70 19.82 4.36 -4.54
C LEU A 70 19.89 4.65 -6.04
N ALA A 71 18.76 4.75 -6.74
CA ALA A 71 18.72 5.10 -8.17
C ALA A 71 19.07 6.58 -8.47
N VAL A 72 19.28 7.41 -7.44
CA VAL A 72 19.66 8.82 -7.56
C VAL A 72 21.18 9.01 -7.40
N HIS A 73 21.96 7.92 -7.31
CA HIS A 73 23.43 7.93 -7.27
C HIS A 73 24.06 7.07 -8.36
#